data_AF-A0AAN7J999-F1
#
_entry.id   AF-A0AAN7J999-F1
#
_cell.length_a   1.000
_cell.length_b   1.000
_cell.length_c   1.000
_cell.angle_alpha   90.00
_cell.angle_beta   90.00
_cell.angle_gamma   90.00
#
_symmetry.space_group_name_H-M   'P 1'
#
loop_
_entity.id
_entity.type
_entity.pdbx_description
1 polymer ?
#
loop_
_entity_poly.entity_id
_entity_poly.type
_entity_poly.pdbx_seq_one_letter_code
_entity_poly.pdbx_strand_id
1 'polypeptide(L)'
;MTETTVFILHASQRHRKNFIQGIKNFGGVWVDRIEDVAEVAVQYFENLFSSGTCDWVEDCLNVVNHRLSSNMLNILSEEFSADEVKTTLFQMGPTKALGQDGMNALFHQKFWHIVGTDITNAV
;
A
#
# COMPACT_ATOMS: atom_id res chain seq x y z
N MET A 1 -33.08 20.14 14.89
CA MET A 1 -33.00 20.24 13.41
C MET A 1 -31.68 20.95 13.08
N THR A 2 -30.54 20.28 13.30
CA THR A 2 -29.21 20.92 13.30
C THR A 2 -28.10 20.01 12.76
N GLU A 3 -28.16 18.71 12.99
CA GLU A 3 -27.14 17.74 12.55
C GLU A 3 -27.03 17.63 11.02
N THR A 4 -28.16 17.49 10.33
CA THR A 4 -28.19 17.38 8.85
C THR A 4 -27.72 18.67 8.18
N THR A 5 -28.05 19.84 8.73
CA THR A 5 -27.59 21.12 8.20
C THR A 5 -26.08 21.30 8.36
N VAL A 6 -25.50 20.88 9.48
CA VAL A 6 -24.05 20.93 9.69
C VAL A 6 -23.33 19.99 8.71
N PHE A 7 -23.84 18.78 8.51
CA PHE A 7 -23.29 17.83 7.55
C PHE A 7 -23.34 18.36 6.11
N ILE A 8 -24.47 18.93 5.68
CA ILE A 8 -24.62 19.50 4.33
C ILE A 8 -23.67 20.69 4.12
N LEU A 9 -23.52 21.56 5.13
CA LEU A 9 -22.58 22.69 5.08
C LEU A 9 -21.14 22.21 4.97
N HIS A 10 -20.75 21.22 5.76
CA HIS A 10 -19.41 20.64 5.72
C HIS A 10 -19.13 19.92 4.39
N ALA A 11 -20.10 19.15 3.88
CA ALA A 11 -20.01 18.52 2.56
C ALA A 11 -19.89 19.56 1.44
N SER A 12 -20.64 20.66 1.51
CA SER A 12 -20.57 21.76 0.55
C SER A 12 -19.26 22.54 0.62
N GLN A 13 -18.70 22.75 1.82
CA GLN A 13 -17.37 23.34 1.98
C GLN A 13 -16.30 22.46 1.34
N ARG A 14 -16.35 21.14 1.59
CA ARG A 14 -15.40 20.17 1.05
C ARG A 14 -15.54 20.03 -0.46
N HIS A 15 -16.77 20.04 -0.97
CA HIS A 15 -17.04 20.03 -2.41
C HIS A 15 -16.44 21.27 -3.08
N ARG A 16 -16.69 22.48 -2.55
CA ARG A 16 -16.08 23.72 -3.10
C ARG A 16 -14.55 23.71 -3.08
N LYS A 17 -13.94 23.18 -2.02
CA LYS A 17 -12.48 23.15 -1.89
C LYS A 17 -11.82 22.10 -2.79
N ASN A 18 -12.52 20.99 -3.05
CA ASN A 18 -12.02 19.88 -3.85
C ASN A 18 -12.56 19.90 -5.28
N PHE A 19 -13.33 20.93 -5.66
CA PHE A 19 -13.88 21.05 -6.99
C PHE A 19 -12.76 21.39 -7.97
N ILE A 20 -12.48 20.44 -8.87
CA ILE A 20 -11.55 20.64 -9.97
C ILE A 20 -12.33 21.36 -11.06
N GLN A 21 -12.07 22.66 -11.23
CA GLN A 21 -12.72 23.48 -12.25
C GLN A 21 -12.33 23.04 -13.67
N GLY A 22 -11.17 22.42 -13.81
CA GLY A 22 -10.65 21.91 -15.06
C GLY A 22 -9.20 21.48 -14.89
N ILE A 23 -8.67 20.74 -15.85
CA ILE A 23 -7.27 20.33 -15.89
C ILE A 23 -6.69 20.61 -17.27
N LYS A 24 -5.37 20.69 -17.35
CA LYS A 24 -4.65 20.88 -18.61
C LYS A 24 -4.28 19.50 -19.17
N ASN A 25 -4.64 19.23 -20.41
CA ASN A 25 -4.26 17.99 -21.08
C ASN A 25 -2.78 18.01 -21.51
N PHE A 26 -2.28 16.89 -22.02
CA PHE A 26 -0.89 16.75 -22.51
C PHE A 26 -0.56 17.69 -23.67
N GLY A 27 -1.55 18.04 -24.50
CA GLY A 27 -1.41 19.03 -25.58
C GLY A 27 -1.40 20.48 -25.10
N GLY A 28 -1.50 20.71 -23.79
CA GLY A 28 -1.49 22.03 -23.18
C GLY A 28 -2.81 22.79 -23.27
N VAL A 29 -3.90 22.13 -23.64
CA VAL A 29 -5.26 22.70 -23.73
C VAL A 29 -5.97 22.52 -22.38
N TRP A 30 -6.69 23.57 -21.95
CA TRP A 30 -7.51 23.52 -20.74
C TRP A 30 -8.84 22.82 -21.04
N VAL A 31 -9.17 21.81 -20.25
CA VAL A 31 -10.45 21.08 -20.31
C VAL A 31 -11.20 21.25 -18.99
N ASP A 32 -12.48 21.59 -19.07
CA ASP A 32 -13.36 21.87 -17.91
C ASP A 32 -14.64 21.02 -17.89
N ARG A 33 -14.92 20.29 -18.99
CA ARG A 33 -16.00 19.30 -19.04
C ARG A 33 -15.60 18.07 -18.23
N ILE A 34 -16.53 17.59 -17.40
CA ILE A 34 -16.25 16.52 -16.44
C ILE A 34 -15.83 15.22 -17.11
N GLU A 35 -16.37 14.93 -18.31
CA GLU A 35 -16.00 13.75 -19.10
C GLU A 35 -14.54 13.85 -19.57
N ASP A 36 -14.16 15.02 -20.10
CA ASP A 36 -12.83 15.28 -20.63
C ASP A 36 -11.77 15.34 -19.50
N VAL A 37 -12.13 15.89 -18.34
CA VAL A 37 -11.29 15.88 -17.13
C VAL A 37 -11.06 14.46 -16.62
N ALA A 38 -12.09 13.60 -16.63
CA ALA A 38 -11.95 12.21 -16.22
C ALA A 38 -11.03 11.44 -17.17
N GLU A 39 -11.17 11.62 -18.49
CA GLU A 39 -10.34 10.98 -19.50
C GLU A 39 -8.87 11.36 -19.36
N VAL A 40 -8.57 12.66 -19.21
CA VAL A 40 -7.19 13.15 -19.02
C VAL A 40 -6.59 12.61 -17.72
N ALA A 41 -7.39 12.48 -16.65
CA ALA A 41 -6.93 11.90 -15.39
C ALA A 41 -6.62 10.40 -15.53
N VAL A 42 -7.47 9.63 -16.21
CA VAL A 42 -7.24 8.21 -16.49
C VAL A 42 -5.97 8.04 -17.30
N GLN A 43 -5.84 8.75 -18.42
CA GLN A 43 -4.66 8.69 -19.29
C GLN A 43 -3.37 9.08 -18.54
N TYR A 44 -3.45 10.05 -17.64
CA TYR A 44 -2.31 10.42 -16.79
C TYR A 44 -1.85 9.28 -15.90
N PHE A 45 -2.77 8.64 -15.18
CA PHE A 45 -2.42 7.53 -14.29
C PHE A 45 -2.04 6.28 -15.07
N GLU A 46 -2.70 5.98 -16.18
CA GLU A 46 -2.28 4.91 -17.08
C GLU A 46 -0.84 5.11 -17.53
N ASN A 47 -0.46 6.30 -18.00
CA ASN A 47 0.93 6.58 -18.38
C ASN A 47 1.90 6.55 -17.18
N LEU A 48 1.50 7.08 -16.03
CA LEU A 48 2.32 7.06 -14.81
C LEU A 48 2.64 5.63 -14.38
N PHE A 49 1.62 4.76 -14.36
CA PHE A 49 1.75 3.36 -13.98
C PHE A 49 2.20 2.45 -15.13
N SER A 50 2.25 2.95 -16.37
CA SER A 50 2.81 2.24 -17.53
C SER A 50 4.30 2.52 -17.74
N SER A 51 4.91 3.44 -16.98
CA SER A 51 6.37 3.43 -16.82
C SER A 51 6.74 2.11 -16.14
N GLY A 52 7.42 1.15 -16.74
CA GLY A 52 8.30 1.10 -17.89
C GLY A 52 9.35 0.09 -17.44
N THR A 53 9.64 -0.94 -18.23
CA THR A 53 10.68 -1.93 -17.87
C THR A 53 11.91 -1.16 -17.44
N CYS A 54 12.31 -1.37 -16.19
CA CYS A 54 13.22 -0.49 -15.51
C CYS A 54 14.63 -0.87 -15.97
N ASP A 55 15.04 -0.39 -17.15
CA ASP A 55 16.28 -0.77 -17.83
C ASP A 55 17.54 -0.43 -16.99
N TRP A 56 17.39 0.43 -15.97
CA TRP A 56 18.46 0.85 -15.07
C TRP A 56 18.54 0.04 -13.76
N VAL A 57 17.67 -0.94 -13.52
CA VAL A 57 17.70 -1.75 -12.28
C VAL A 57 19.05 -2.44 -12.12
N GLU A 58 19.57 -3.04 -13.19
CA GLU A 58 20.90 -3.65 -13.20
C GLU A 58 22.00 -2.63 -12.87
N ASP A 59 21.96 -1.44 -13.48
CA ASP A 59 22.95 -0.38 -13.25
C ASP A 59 22.91 0.17 -11.82
N CYS A 60 21.72 0.32 -11.22
CA CYS A 60 21.59 0.74 -9.83
C CYS A 60 21.99 -0.36 -8.84
N LEU A 61 21.73 -1.63 -9.16
CA LEU A 61 22.22 -2.76 -8.37
C LEU A 61 23.76 -2.84 -8.40
N ASN A 62 24.38 -2.51 -9.53
CA ASN A 62 25.85 -2.46 -9.66
C ASN A 62 26.50 -1.34 -8.80
N VAL A 63 25.78 -0.26 -8.49
CA VAL A 63 26.25 0.79 -7.58
C VAL A 63 26.14 0.36 -6.11
N VAL A 64 25.18 -0.53 -5.80
CA VAL A 64 25.02 -1.09 -4.46
C VAL A 64 26.07 -2.18 -4.24
N ASN A 65 27.18 -1.80 -3.60
CA ASN A 65 28.15 -2.78 -3.11
C ASN A 65 27.45 -3.84 -2.26
N HIS A 66 27.65 -5.12 -2.59
CA HIS A 66 27.09 -6.25 -1.85
C HIS A 66 27.56 -6.21 -0.40
N ARG A 67 26.72 -5.69 0.50
CA ARG A 67 27.03 -5.51 1.92
C ARG A 67 26.73 -6.74 2.77
N LEU A 68 26.18 -7.80 2.17
CA LEU A 68 25.90 -9.03 2.88
C LEU A 68 27.17 -9.90 2.93
N SER A 69 27.59 -10.31 4.12
CA SER A 69 28.55 -11.40 4.24
C SER A 69 27.89 -12.71 3.83
N SER A 70 28.66 -13.71 3.39
CA SER A 70 28.12 -15.03 3.05
C SER A 70 27.30 -15.64 4.21
N ASN A 71 27.72 -15.38 5.45
CA ASN A 71 26.97 -15.81 6.64
C ASN A 71 25.60 -15.11 6.76
N MET A 72 25.54 -13.81 6.49
CA MET A 72 24.27 -13.06 6.53
C MET A 72 23.33 -13.47 5.39
N LEU A 73 23.89 -13.77 4.22
CA LEU A 73 23.12 -14.33 3.11
C LEU A 73 22.52 -15.69 3.47
N ASN A 74 23.30 -16.56 4.12
CA ASN A 74 22.82 -17.87 4.56
C ASN A 74 21.66 -17.73 5.56
N ILE A 75 21.77 -16.84 6.55
CA ILE A 75 20.69 -16.58 7.51
C ILE A 75 19.44 -16.03 6.82
N LEU A 76 19.60 -15.13 5.85
CA LEU A 76 18.47 -14.56 5.10
C LEU A 76 17.83 -15.54 4.11
N SER A 77 18.52 -16.62 3.77
CA SER A 77 18.06 -17.65 2.83
C SER A 77 17.53 -18.91 3.53
N GLU A 78 17.60 -18.95 4.86
CA GLU A 78 17.10 -20.07 5.66
C GLU A 78 15.57 -20.03 5.75
N GLU A 79 14.94 -21.20 5.86
CA GLU A 79 13.50 -21.29 6.07
C GLU A 79 13.13 -20.76 7.46
N PHE A 80 12.00 -20.07 7.55
CA PHE A 80 11.52 -19.55 8.82
C PHE A 80 11.12 -20.69 9.76
N SER A 81 11.59 -20.62 11.00
CA SER A 81 11.17 -21.58 12.03
C SER A 81 9.82 -21.19 12.65
N ALA A 82 9.08 -22.19 13.14
CA ALA A 82 7.82 -21.97 13.86
C ALA A 82 7.99 -21.02 15.06
N ASP A 83 9.12 -21.11 15.75
CA ASP A 83 9.45 -20.29 16.91
C ASP A 83 9.74 -18.83 16.52
N GLU A 84 10.40 -18.57 15.38
CA GLU A 84 10.61 -17.23 14.85
C GLU A 84 9.30 -16.58 14.41
N VAL A 85 8.44 -17.32 13.70
CA VAL A 85 7.11 -16.85 13.28
C VAL A 85 6.29 -16.48 14.51
N LYS A 86 6.25 -17.36 15.51
CA LYS A 86 5.54 -17.12 16.77
C LYS A 86 6.12 -15.90 17.51
N THR A 87 7.44 -15.84 17.68
CA THR A 87 8.09 -14.76 18.42
C THR A 87 7.81 -13.42 17.76
N THR A 88 7.94 -13.34 16.44
CA THR A 88 7.67 -12.14 15.65
C THR A 88 6.20 -11.73 15.78
N LEU A 89 5.26 -12.67 15.68
CA LEU A 89 3.83 -12.41 15.82
C LEU A 89 3.48 -11.84 17.21
N PHE A 90 4.09 -12.36 18.27
CA PHE A 90 3.83 -11.91 19.64
C PHE A 90 4.54 -10.58 19.99
N GLN A 91 5.56 -10.18 19.21
CA GLN A 91 6.14 -8.84 19.28
C GLN A 91 5.27 -7.78 18.56
N MET A 92 4.32 -8.19 17.72
CA MET A 92 3.38 -7.26 17.10
C MET A 92 2.39 -6.71 18.12
N GLY A 93 2.12 -5.40 18.04
CA GLY A 93 1.07 -4.78 18.85
C GLY A 93 -0.31 -5.38 18.53
N PRO A 94 -1.14 -5.72 19.52
CA PRO A 94 -2.38 -6.49 19.33
C PRO A 94 -3.44 -5.78 18.46
N THR A 95 -3.39 -4.45 18.40
CA THR A 95 -4.28 -3.60 17.59
C THR A 95 -3.64 -3.08 16.31
N LYS A 96 -2.45 -3.59 15.93
CA LYS A 96 -1.84 -3.23 14.64
C LYS A 96 -2.73 -3.70 13.47
N ALA A 97 -2.52 -3.03 12.33
CA ALA A 97 -3.39 -3.00 11.16
C ALA A 97 -4.00 -4.36 10.80
N LEU A 98 -5.27 -4.30 10.40
CA LEU A 98 -5.98 -5.41 9.79
C LEU A 98 -5.20 -5.82 8.53
N GLY A 99 -4.83 -7.09 8.43
CA GLY A 99 -4.26 -7.62 7.20
C GLY A 99 -5.25 -7.49 6.04
N GLN A 100 -4.83 -7.90 4.84
CA GLN A 100 -5.75 -8.02 3.70
C GLN A 100 -6.91 -9.00 3.98
N ASP A 101 -6.73 -9.88 4.99
CA ASP A 101 -7.70 -10.83 5.53
C ASP A 101 -8.73 -10.21 6.50
N GLY A 102 -8.57 -8.94 6.89
CA GLY A 102 -9.46 -8.26 7.81
C GLY A 102 -9.32 -8.69 9.28
N MET A 103 -8.25 -9.41 9.64
CA MET A 103 -8.01 -9.88 11.02
C MET A 103 -6.86 -9.10 11.67
N ASN A 104 -6.96 -8.90 12.99
CA ASN A 104 -5.91 -8.22 13.76
C ASN A 104 -4.87 -9.23 14.27
N ALA A 105 -3.68 -8.74 14.61
CA ALA A 105 -2.62 -9.58 15.21
C ALA A 105 -3.10 -10.30 16.49
N LEU A 106 -4.02 -9.70 17.25
CA LEU A 106 -4.62 -10.30 18.44
C LEU A 106 -5.34 -11.63 18.16
N PHE A 107 -5.99 -11.78 17.01
CA PHE A 107 -6.63 -13.03 16.60
C PHE A 107 -5.60 -14.16 16.53
N HIS A 108 -4.52 -13.95 15.77
CA HIS A 108 -3.47 -14.95 15.59
C HIS A 108 -2.71 -15.23 16.90
N GLN A 109 -2.48 -14.22 17.74
CA GLN A 109 -1.88 -14.40 19.06
C GLN A 109 -2.77 -15.26 19.97
N LYS A 110 -4.08 -15.01 19.99
CA LYS A 110 -5.02 -15.75 20.86
C LYS A 110 -5.27 -17.18 20.39
N PHE A 111 -5.38 -17.37 19.08
CA PHE A 111 -5.70 -18.66 18.48
C PHE A 111 -4.46 -19.38 17.92
N TRP A 112 -3.25 -18.98 18.30
CA TRP A 112 -2.00 -19.59 17.84
C TRP A 112 -1.97 -21.12 18.02
N HIS A 113 -2.58 -21.64 19.09
CA HIS A 113 -2.70 -23.08 19.34
C HIS A 113 -3.57 -23.84 18.32
N ILE A 114 -4.39 -23.13 17.55
CA ILE A 114 -5.25 -23.68 16.49
C ILE A 114 -4.62 -23.42 15.13
N VAL A 115 -4.25 -22.16 14.85
CA VAL A 115 -3.83 -21.72 13.50
C VAL A 115 -2.31 -21.68 13.31
N GLY A 116 -1.52 -21.87 14.35
CA GLY A 116 -0.06 -21.66 14.31
C GLY A 116 0.64 -22.58 13.31
N THR A 117 0.23 -23.85 13.24
CA THR A 117 0.81 -24.81 12.29
C THR A 117 0.50 -24.43 10.84
N ASP A 118 -0.74 -24.02 10.54
CA ASP A 118 -1.13 -23.60 9.20
C ASP A 118 -0.40 -22.31 8.79
N ILE A 119 -0.23 -21.37 9.72
CA ILE A 119 0.51 -20.12 9.48
C ILE A 119 1.99 -20.40 9.23
N THR A 120 2.64 -21.25 10.03
CA THR A 120 4.05 -21.59 9.83
C THR A 120 4.28 -22.29 8.48
N ASN A 121 3.37 -23.15 8.04
CA ASN A 121 3.49 -23.85 6.76
C ASN A 121 3.18 -22.96 5.54
N ALA A 122 2.54 -21.80 5.74
CA ALA A 122 2.14 -20.88 4.68
C ALA A 122 3.18 -19.80 4.37
N VAL A 123 4.19 -19.64 5.23
CA VAL A 123 5.33 -18.72 5.07
C VAL A 123 6.45 -19.43 4.33
#